data_AF-A0A0G1WNG8-F1
#
_entry.id   AF-A0A0G1WNG8-F1
#
_cell.length_a   1.000
_cell.length_b   1.000
_cell.length_c   1.000
_cell.angle_alpha   90.00
_cell.angle_beta   90.00
_cell.angle_gamma   90.00
#
_symmetry.space_group_name_H-M   'P 1'
#
loop_
_entity.id
_entity.type
_entity.pdbx_description
1 polymer ?
#
loop_
_entity_poly.entity_id
_entity_poly.type
_entity_poly.pdbx_seq_one_letter_code
_entity_poly.pdbx_strand_id
1 'polypeptide(L)'
;MKTASDPRHLARQKTVQSLFAWQAQNEISPQQAKLPSDPKAAALAQNLKIVDRLIKAAAPEWEINKINQIDLAILRLAVYELVIETKEPSKVIIDEAVELAKEFGNEASPSFINGALGQVLINPIRLQKIIADKLGVDEDRLEASADLYRDLNATDLEIGDLFAFLEKDYNFVFEPGFKPHTVGDLISYVEDQFA
;
A
#
# COMPACT_ATOMS: atom_id res chain seq x y z
N MET A 1 21.39 4.72 10.49
CA MET A 1 20.86 3.51 11.14
C MET A 1 19.61 3.95 11.89
N LYS A 2 18.42 3.50 11.46
CA LYS A 2 17.18 3.82 12.18
C LYS A 2 17.22 3.05 13.50
N THR A 3 17.15 3.76 14.60
CA THR A 3 17.13 3.15 15.94
C THR A 3 15.69 3.10 16.43
N ALA A 4 15.36 2.13 17.30
CA ALA A 4 14.03 2.03 17.95
C ALA A 4 13.60 3.31 18.70
N SER A 5 14.50 4.27 18.84
CA SER A 5 14.31 5.59 19.42
C SER A 5 14.03 6.73 18.42
N ASP A 6 13.88 6.46 17.11
CA ASP A 6 13.46 7.49 16.13
C ASP A 6 12.08 8.07 16.56
N PRO A 7 11.93 9.39 16.73
CA PRO A 7 10.67 9.99 17.17
C PRO A 7 9.46 9.66 16.28
N ARG A 8 9.66 9.44 14.97
CA ARG A 8 8.60 9.06 14.03
C ARG A 8 8.19 7.61 14.23
N HIS A 9 9.16 6.74 14.51
CA HIS A 9 8.89 5.35 14.84
C HIS A 9 8.08 5.25 16.15
N LEU A 10 8.52 5.96 17.20
CA LEU A 10 7.79 6.04 18.47
C LEU A 10 6.38 6.63 18.31
N ALA A 11 6.19 7.59 17.40
CA ALA A 11 4.87 8.13 17.08
C ALA A 11 3.97 7.06 16.43
N ARG A 12 4.49 6.30 15.47
CA ARG A 12 3.75 5.18 14.85
C ARG A 12 3.38 4.09 15.85
N GLN A 13 4.30 3.71 16.73
CA GLN A 13 4.01 2.77 17.81
C GLN A 13 2.81 3.22 18.65
N LYS A 14 2.78 4.50 19.07
CA LYS A 14 1.66 5.08 19.83
C LYS A 14 0.36 5.07 19.02
N THR A 15 0.42 5.43 17.74
CA THR A 15 -0.75 5.38 16.85
C THR A 15 -1.30 3.96 16.71
N VAL A 16 -0.43 2.95 16.47
CA VAL A 16 -0.85 1.53 16.38
C VAL A 16 -1.48 1.05 17.68
N GLN A 17 -0.85 1.33 18.83
CA GLN A 17 -1.40 0.95 20.14
C GLN A 17 -2.77 1.60 20.40
N SER A 18 -2.91 2.89 20.07
CA SER A 18 -4.17 3.63 20.22
C SER A 18 -5.25 3.06 19.31
N LEU A 19 -4.89 2.73 18.06
CA LEU A 19 -5.80 2.13 17.09
C LEU A 19 -6.23 0.72 17.50
N PHE A 20 -5.30 -0.13 17.92
CA PHE A 20 -5.56 -1.48 18.39
C PHE A 20 -6.51 -1.48 19.60
N ALA A 21 -6.24 -0.63 20.60
CA ALA A 21 -7.09 -0.49 21.77
C ALA A 21 -8.51 -0.02 21.40
N TRP A 22 -8.62 0.89 20.44
CA TRP A 22 -9.90 1.37 19.94
C TRP A 22 -10.66 0.30 19.17
N GLN A 23 -9.99 -0.48 18.31
CA GLN A 23 -10.61 -1.59 17.56
C GLN A 23 -11.27 -2.60 18.51
N ALA A 24 -10.54 -3.03 19.54
CA ALA A 24 -11.06 -3.98 20.53
C ALA A 24 -12.30 -3.42 21.26
N GLN A 25 -12.31 -2.14 21.61
CA GLN A 25 -13.49 -1.50 22.22
C GLN A 25 -14.66 -1.40 21.25
N ASN A 26 -14.38 -1.06 20.00
CA ASN A 26 -15.40 -0.88 18.97
C ASN A 26 -16.07 -2.19 18.58
N GLU A 27 -15.38 -3.32 18.68
CA GLU A 27 -15.97 -4.66 18.51
C GLU A 27 -16.92 -5.03 19.65
N ILE A 28 -16.58 -4.66 20.89
CA ILE A 28 -17.38 -4.99 22.08
C ILE A 28 -18.58 -4.04 22.22
N SER A 29 -18.44 -2.76 21.88
CA SER A 29 -19.47 -1.74 22.09
C SER A 29 -19.43 -0.62 21.04
N PRO A 30 -19.91 -0.89 19.81
CA PRO A 30 -19.81 0.05 18.69
C PRO A 30 -20.47 1.41 18.93
N GLN A 31 -21.58 1.47 19.68
CA GLN A 31 -22.30 2.72 19.93
C GLN A 31 -21.67 3.59 21.02
N GLN A 32 -20.66 3.07 21.74
CA GLN A 32 -20.02 3.75 22.87
C GLN A 32 -18.52 4.03 22.63
N ALA A 33 -17.97 3.51 21.53
CA ALA A 33 -16.58 3.70 21.16
C ALA A 33 -16.31 5.18 20.85
N LYS A 34 -15.65 5.87 21.79
CA LYS A 34 -15.08 7.19 21.54
C LYS A 34 -13.93 7.05 20.56
N LEU A 35 -13.68 8.09 19.75
CA LEU A 35 -12.51 8.11 18.89
C LEU A 35 -11.22 7.94 19.70
N PRO A 36 -10.16 7.35 19.10
CA PRO A 36 -8.83 7.30 19.70
C PRO A 36 -8.35 8.68 20.19
N SER A 37 -7.56 8.70 21.27
CA SER A 37 -6.96 9.93 21.78
C SER A 37 -5.78 10.41 20.92
N ASP A 38 -5.09 9.49 20.25
CA ASP A 38 -4.04 9.83 19.29
C ASP A 38 -4.67 10.49 18.04
N PRO A 39 -4.23 11.70 17.63
CA PRO A 39 -4.85 12.42 16.51
C PRO A 39 -4.80 11.64 15.18
N LYS A 40 -3.70 10.92 14.92
CA LYS A 40 -3.55 10.14 13.69
C LYS A 40 -4.46 8.92 13.73
N ALA A 41 -4.51 8.20 14.85
CA ALA A 41 -5.44 7.08 15.03
C ALA A 41 -6.90 7.55 14.91
N ALA A 42 -7.25 8.73 15.43
CA ALA A 42 -8.59 9.30 15.29
C ALA A 42 -8.94 9.63 13.84
N ALA A 43 -8.03 10.25 13.10
CA ALA A 43 -8.20 10.53 11.68
C ALA A 43 -8.34 9.25 10.85
N LEU A 44 -7.54 8.22 11.16
CA LEU A 44 -7.64 6.90 10.54
C LEU A 44 -8.98 6.24 10.86
N ALA A 45 -9.44 6.25 12.12
CA ALA A 45 -10.71 5.67 12.53
C ALA A 45 -11.91 6.29 11.79
N GLN A 46 -11.85 7.59 11.48
CA GLN A 46 -12.87 8.27 10.65
C GLN A 46 -12.83 7.80 9.18
N ASN A 47 -11.66 7.39 8.69
CA ASN A 47 -11.45 6.89 7.33
C ASN A 47 -11.43 5.34 7.24
N LEU A 48 -11.77 4.64 8.32
CA LEU A 48 -11.57 3.19 8.44
C LEU A 48 -12.25 2.42 7.30
N LYS A 49 -13.47 2.83 6.92
CA LYS A 49 -14.21 2.19 5.81
C LYS A 49 -13.47 2.27 4.47
N ILE A 50 -12.74 3.35 4.23
CA ILE A 50 -11.95 3.56 3.01
C ILE A 50 -10.70 2.69 3.08
N VAL A 51 -9.99 2.75 4.21
CA VAL A 51 -8.77 1.96 4.46
C VAL A 51 -9.05 0.47 4.33
N ASP A 52 -10.09 -0.05 5.00
CA ASP A 52 -10.47 -1.46 4.94
C ASP A 52 -10.89 -1.90 3.54
N ARG A 53 -11.53 -1.01 2.78
CA ARG A 53 -11.87 -1.29 1.38
C ARG A 53 -10.62 -1.43 0.53
N LEU A 54 -9.61 -0.58 0.74
CA LEU A 54 -8.34 -0.64 0.00
C LEU A 54 -7.55 -1.91 0.35
N ILE A 55 -7.49 -2.27 1.63
CA ILE A 55 -6.88 -3.54 2.08
C ILE A 55 -7.58 -4.72 1.40
N LYS A 56 -8.92 -4.75 1.42
CA LYS A 56 -9.70 -5.83 0.80
C LYS A 56 -9.56 -5.88 -0.73
N ALA A 57 -9.48 -4.72 -1.38
CA ALA A 57 -9.34 -4.65 -2.83
C ALA A 57 -7.94 -5.09 -3.30
N ALA A 58 -6.92 -4.87 -2.46
CA ALA A 58 -5.56 -5.30 -2.72
C ALA A 58 -5.36 -6.80 -2.50
N ALA A 59 -6.06 -7.38 -1.52
CA ALA A 59 -5.98 -8.81 -1.23
C ALA A 59 -7.37 -9.41 -1.05
N PRO A 60 -8.09 -9.72 -2.15
CA PRO A 60 -9.45 -10.27 -2.10
C PRO A 60 -9.54 -11.61 -1.38
N GLU A 61 -8.48 -12.42 -1.49
CA GLU A 61 -8.34 -13.71 -0.84
C GLU A 61 -8.12 -13.60 0.69
N TRP A 62 -7.81 -12.41 1.19
CA TRP A 62 -7.63 -12.18 2.62
C TRP A 62 -8.92 -11.69 3.25
N GLU A 63 -9.55 -12.57 3.99
CA GLU A 63 -10.62 -12.17 4.89
C GLU A 63 -10.04 -11.27 5.99
N ILE A 64 -10.32 -9.96 5.91
CA ILE A 64 -9.83 -8.96 6.87
C ILE A 64 -10.11 -9.33 8.33
N ASN A 65 -11.21 -10.06 8.58
CA ASN A 65 -11.63 -10.53 9.89
C ASN A 65 -10.81 -11.72 10.42
N LYS A 66 -10.00 -12.36 9.58
CA LYS A 66 -9.08 -13.46 9.96
C LYS A 66 -7.65 -12.96 10.21
N ILE A 67 -7.34 -11.72 9.85
CA ILE A 67 -6.05 -11.10 10.13
C ILE A 67 -5.96 -10.86 11.64
N ASN A 68 -4.80 -11.17 12.24
CA ASN A 68 -4.54 -10.84 13.63
C ASN A 68 -4.76 -9.34 13.88
N GLN A 69 -5.45 -8.99 14.94
CA GLN A 69 -5.85 -7.61 15.26
C GLN A 69 -4.66 -6.63 15.27
N ILE A 70 -3.48 -7.06 15.74
CA ILE A 70 -2.29 -6.20 15.76
C ILE A 70 -1.74 -5.98 14.34
N ASP A 71 -1.66 -7.04 13.53
CA ASP A 71 -1.23 -6.95 12.13
C ASP A 71 -2.22 -6.09 11.33
N LEU A 72 -3.52 -6.22 11.60
CA LEU A 72 -4.55 -5.41 10.97
C LEU A 72 -4.42 -3.92 11.36
N ALA A 73 -4.10 -3.62 12.62
CA ALA A 73 -3.85 -2.24 13.05
C ALA A 73 -2.62 -1.64 12.34
N ILE A 74 -1.55 -2.43 12.19
CA ILE A 74 -0.34 -2.03 11.45
C ILE A 74 -0.66 -1.79 9.97
N LEU A 75 -1.37 -2.72 9.31
CA LEU A 75 -1.81 -2.56 7.92
C LEU A 75 -2.66 -1.33 7.73
N ARG A 76 -3.65 -1.11 8.60
CA ARG A 76 -4.53 0.06 8.52
C ARG A 76 -3.74 1.36 8.62
N LEU A 77 -2.76 1.43 9.53
CA LEU A 77 -1.90 2.59 9.64
C LEU A 77 -1.08 2.79 8.36
N ALA A 78 -0.41 1.74 7.88
CA ALA A 78 0.41 1.82 6.69
C ALA A 78 -0.41 2.23 5.45
N VAL A 79 -1.56 1.61 5.21
CA VAL A 79 -2.46 1.97 4.09
C VAL A 79 -2.99 3.40 4.21
N TYR A 80 -3.33 3.84 5.42
CA TYR A 80 -3.70 5.23 5.66
C TYR A 80 -2.56 6.19 5.29
N GLU A 81 -1.33 5.89 5.69
CA GLU A 81 -0.15 6.70 5.36
C GLU A 81 0.17 6.68 3.86
N LEU A 82 -0.02 5.54 3.18
CA LEU A 82 0.26 5.36 1.75
C LEU A 82 -0.77 6.04 0.83
N VAL A 83 -2.04 6.14 1.26
CA VAL A 83 -3.14 6.53 0.34
C VAL A 83 -3.84 7.81 0.76
N ILE A 84 -3.85 8.16 2.05
CA ILE A 84 -4.60 9.31 2.56
C ILE A 84 -3.65 10.41 3.06
N GLU A 85 -2.70 10.08 3.95
CA GLU A 85 -1.80 11.09 4.51
C GLU A 85 -0.66 11.47 3.53
N THR A 86 -0.02 10.49 2.88
CA THR A 86 0.98 10.66 1.80
C THR A 86 2.14 11.63 2.13
N LYS A 87 2.55 11.72 3.40
CA LYS A 87 3.63 12.63 3.84
C LYS A 87 5.04 12.04 3.76
N GLU A 88 5.16 10.73 3.80
CA GLU A 88 6.44 10.01 3.78
C GLU A 88 6.53 9.11 2.55
N PRO A 89 7.75 8.84 2.03
CA PRO A 89 7.91 7.93 0.90
C PRO A 89 7.36 6.53 1.20
N SER A 90 6.76 5.87 0.20
CA SER A 90 6.15 4.55 0.32
C SER A 90 7.08 3.53 0.97
N LYS A 91 8.35 3.52 0.53
CA LYS A 91 9.40 2.65 1.10
C LYS A 91 9.59 2.86 2.60
N VAL A 92 9.62 4.12 3.05
CA VAL A 92 9.75 4.42 4.48
C VAL A 92 8.55 3.89 5.24
N ILE A 93 7.33 4.08 4.72
CA ILE A 93 6.10 3.61 5.36
C ILE A 93 6.09 2.07 5.46
N ILE A 94 6.47 1.37 4.39
CA ILE A 94 6.55 -0.10 4.38
C ILE A 94 7.61 -0.59 5.36
N ASP A 95 8.82 -0.03 5.32
CA ASP A 95 9.90 -0.39 6.25
C ASP A 95 9.43 -0.24 7.71
N GLU A 96 8.79 0.89 8.05
CA GLU A 96 8.27 1.12 9.40
C GLU A 96 7.15 0.15 9.78
N ALA A 97 6.26 -0.20 8.85
CA ALA A 97 5.21 -1.19 9.09
C ALA A 97 5.80 -2.58 9.38
N VAL A 98 6.84 -2.97 8.66
CA VAL A 98 7.56 -4.23 8.86
C VAL A 98 8.31 -4.23 10.20
N GLU A 99 8.92 -3.11 10.60
CA GLU A 99 9.54 -3.00 11.93
C GLU A 99 8.50 -3.09 13.05
N LEU A 100 7.35 -2.42 12.94
CA LEU A 100 6.25 -2.55 13.92
C LEU A 100 5.74 -3.99 14.02
N ALA A 101 5.73 -4.71 12.89
CA ALA A 101 5.34 -6.12 12.85
C ALA A 101 6.35 -7.03 13.57
N LYS A 102 7.65 -6.71 13.51
CA LYS A 102 8.68 -7.42 14.29
C LYS A 102 8.55 -7.17 15.79
N GLU A 103 8.10 -5.98 16.17
CA GLU A 103 7.99 -5.58 17.57
C GLU A 103 6.72 -6.11 18.26
N PHE A 104 5.59 -6.09 17.56
CA PHE A 104 4.29 -6.43 18.15
C PHE A 104 3.65 -7.71 17.62
N GLY A 105 4.04 -8.13 16.42
CA GLY A 105 3.49 -9.31 15.75
C GLY A 105 4.14 -10.61 16.18
N ASN A 106 3.84 -11.68 15.44
CA ASN A 106 4.51 -12.97 15.57
C ASN A 106 5.62 -13.12 14.50
N GLU A 107 6.29 -14.27 14.48
CA GLU A 107 7.39 -14.53 13.53
C GLU A 107 6.98 -14.42 12.05
N ALA A 108 5.72 -14.65 11.72
CA ALA A 108 5.17 -14.54 10.36
C ALA A 108 4.64 -13.13 10.02
N SER A 109 4.43 -12.26 11.01
CA SER A 109 3.88 -10.92 10.80
C SER A 109 4.74 -10.06 9.85
N PRO A 110 6.08 -9.98 9.96
CA PRO A 110 6.88 -9.11 9.09
C PRO A 110 6.74 -9.46 7.60
N SER A 111 6.79 -10.75 7.25
CA SER A 111 6.65 -11.21 5.86
C SER A 111 5.22 -11.00 5.36
N PHE A 112 4.21 -11.28 6.20
CA PHE A 112 2.82 -11.01 5.89
C PHE A 112 2.57 -9.54 5.58
N ILE A 113 2.98 -8.62 6.46
CA ILE A 113 2.81 -7.17 6.27
C ILE A 113 3.52 -6.69 5.01
N ASN A 114 4.74 -7.18 4.75
CA ASN A 114 5.48 -6.79 3.55
C ASN A 114 4.74 -7.22 2.27
N GLY A 115 4.31 -8.48 2.19
CA GLY A 115 3.54 -8.98 1.05
C GLY A 115 2.22 -8.23 0.87
N ALA A 116 1.54 -7.93 1.98
CA ALA A 116 0.29 -7.19 2.00
C ALA A 116 0.39 -5.80 1.41
N LEU A 117 1.39 -5.03 1.85
CA LEU A 117 1.57 -3.68 1.39
C LEU A 117 2.09 -3.62 -0.05
N GLY A 118 2.83 -4.64 -0.49
CA GLY A 118 3.15 -4.85 -1.91
C GLY A 118 1.88 -4.87 -2.75
N GLN A 119 0.93 -5.75 -2.43
CA GLN A 119 -0.35 -5.85 -3.14
C GLN A 119 -1.18 -4.56 -3.08
N VAL A 120 -1.16 -3.83 -1.94
CA VAL A 120 -1.87 -2.55 -1.80
C VAL A 120 -1.33 -1.48 -2.76
N LEU A 121 -0.02 -1.44 -2.96
CA LEU A 121 0.60 -0.50 -3.87
C LEU A 121 0.25 -0.77 -5.35
N ILE A 122 -0.21 -1.98 -5.66
CA ILE A 122 -0.36 -2.51 -7.02
C ILE A 122 -1.80 -2.93 -7.26
N ASN A 123 -2.73 -2.27 -6.57
CA ASN A 123 -4.10 -2.37 -7.01
C ASN A 123 -4.14 -2.00 -8.51
N PRO A 124 -4.70 -2.83 -9.41
CA PRO A 124 -4.72 -2.55 -10.84
C PRO A 124 -5.29 -1.17 -11.16
N ILE A 125 -6.23 -0.68 -10.34
CA ILE A 125 -6.81 0.66 -10.42
C ILE A 125 -5.74 1.75 -10.19
N ARG A 126 -4.80 1.53 -9.27
CA ARG A 126 -3.68 2.46 -9.03
C ARG A 126 -2.59 2.32 -10.08
N LEU A 127 -2.25 1.11 -10.52
CA LEU A 127 -1.22 0.91 -11.54
C LEU A 127 -1.67 1.49 -12.88
N GLN A 128 -2.93 1.24 -13.29
CA GLN A 128 -3.54 1.89 -14.45
C GLN A 128 -3.53 3.41 -14.29
N LYS A 129 -3.92 3.95 -13.14
CA LYS A 129 -3.84 5.40 -12.92
C LYS A 129 -2.40 5.95 -13.03
N ILE A 130 -1.41 5.26 -12.48
CA ILE A 130 0.00 5.66 -12.59
C ILE A 130 0.43 5.64 -14.06
N ILE A 131 0.07 4.58 -14.80
CA ILE A 131 0.35 4.45 -16.22
C ILE A 131 -0.33 5.61 -16.98
N ALA A 132 -1.60 5.89 -16.73
CA ALA A 132 -2.35 7.00 -17.31
C ALA A 132 -1.65 8.34 -17.07
N ASP A 133 -1.34 8.65 -15.80
CA ASP A 133 -0.71 9.90 -15.39
C ASP A 133 0.70 10.06 -16.01
N LYS A 134 1.47 8.96 -16.14
CA LYS A 134 2.84 8.98 -16.67
C LYS A 134 2.92 8.99 -18.18
N LEU A 135 1.99 8.32 -18.85
CA LEU A 135 1.90 8.29 -20.31
C LEU A 135 1.05 9.44 -20.87
N GLY A 136 0.39 10.23 -20.01
CA GLY A 136 -0.48 11.32 -20.42
C GLY A 136 -1.72 10.86 -21.18
N VAL A 137 -2.26 9.68 -20.82
CA VAL A 137 -3.44 9.08 -21.45
C VAL A 137 -4.60 8.95 -20.47
N ASP A 138 -5.83 8.98 -20.97
CA ASP A 138 -7.02 8.76 -20.15
C ASP A 138 -7.11 7.30 -19.66
N GLU A 139 -7.56 7.10 -18.42
CA GLU A 139 -7.65 5.77 -17.77
C GLU A 139 -8.56 4.79 -18.55
N ASP A 140 -9.56 5.29 -19.27
CA ASP A 140 -10.50 4.48 -20.06
C ASP A 140 -9.85 3.83 -21.29
N ARG A 141 -8.66 4.27 -21.69
CA ARG A 141 -7.87 3.68 -22.79
C ARG A 141 -6.96 2.54 -22.33
N LEU A 142 -6.81 2.32 -21.02
CA LEU A 142 -5.87 1.35 -20.44
C LEU A 142 -6.45 -0.06 -20.31
N GLU A 143 -6.93 -0.60 -21.43
CA GLU A 143 -7.29 -2.02 -21.52
C GLU A 143 -6.03 -2.88 -21.48
N ALA A 144 -6.10 -4.07 -20.86
CA ALA A 144 -4.94 -4.96 -20.76
C ALA A 144 -4.33 -5.33 -22.13
N SER A 145 -5.15 -5.39 -23.19
CA SER A 145 -4.69 -5.66 -24.55
C SER A 145 -4.15 -4.44 -25.31
N ALA A 146 -4.26 -3.23 -24.77
CA ALA A 146 -3.83 -2.01 -25.45
C ALA A 146 -2.31 -1.99 -25.60
N ASP A 147 -1.84 -1.77 -26.84
CA ASP A 147 -0.41 -1.64 -27.16
C ASP A 147 0.11 -0.28 -26.70
N LEU A 148 1.18 -0.27 -25.89
CA LEU A 148 1.75 0.95 -25.31
C LEU A 148 2.19 1.95 -26.39
N TYR A 149 2.75 1.47 -27.50
CA TYR A 149 3.30 2.33 -28.55
C TYR A 149 2.26 2.65 -29.62
N ARG A 150 1.47 1.65 -30.05
CA ARG A 150 0.53 1.79 -31.17
C ARG A 150 -0.81 2.37 -30.75
N ASP A 151 -1.33 1.98 -29.59
CA ASP A 151 -2.66 2.37 -29.16
C ASP A 151 -2.61 3.54 -28.18
N LEU A 152 -1.57 3.62 -27.34
CA LEU A 152 -1.39 4.71 -26.36
C LEU A 152 -0.39 5.79 -26.80
N ASN A 153 0.31 5.59 -27.92
CA ASN A 153 1.34 6.51 -28.44
C ASN A 153 2.48 6.81 -27.45
N ALA A 154 2.76 5.91 -26.50
CA ALA A 154 3.86 6.07 -25.57
C ALA A 154 5.21 6.02 -26.29
N THR A 155 6.11 6.90 -25.87
CA THR A 155 7.50 6.94 -26.32
C THR A 155 8.40 6.10 -25.41
N ASP A 156 9.58 5.71 -25.91
CA ASP A 156 10.60 5.05 -25.08
C ASP A 156 10.99 5.90 -23.86
N LEU A 157 10.93 7.23 -23.98
CA LEU A 157 11.23 8.16 -22.88
C LEU A 157 10.15 8.09 -21.79
N GLU A 158 8.87 8.13 -22.17
CA GLU A 158 7.75 8.06 -21.21
C GLU A 158 7.68 6.71 -20.51
N ILE A 159 7.95 5.61 -21.23
CA ILE A 159 8.05 4.27 -20.64
C ILE A 159 9.26 4.20 -19.70
N GLY A 160 10.40 4.78 -20.08
CA GLY A 160 11.58 4.89 -19.22
C GLY A 160 11.32 5.68 -17.94
N ASP A 161 10.60 6.80 -18.04
CA ASP A 161 10.21 7.63 -16.89
C ASP A 161 9.20 6.92 -15.97
N LEU A 162 8.26 6.17 -16.55
CA LEU A 162 7.34 5.30 -15.82
C LEU A 162 8.11 4.22 -15.06
N PHE A 163 9.09 3.57 -15.69
CA PHE A 163 9.92 2.56 -15.02
C PHE A 163 10.74 3.17 -13.90
N ALA A 164 11.45 4.27 -14.16
CA ALA A 164 12.25 4.94 -13.14
C ALA A 164 11.39 5.38 -11.95
N PHE A 165 10.15 5.82 -12.20
CA PHE A 165 9.18 6.14 -11.15
C PHE A 165 8.78 4.90 -10.34
N LEU A 166 8.41 3.80 -11.01
CA LEU A 166 8.06 2.54 -10.36
C LEU A 166 9.23 1.95 -9.56
N GLU A 167 10.45 1.99 -10.08
CA GLU A 167 11.65 1.55 -9.36
C GLU A 167 11.93 2.43 -8.13
N LYS A 168 11.85 3.75 -8.29
CA LYS A 168 12.19 4.69 -7.21
C LYS A 168 11.14 4.73 -6.11
N ASP A 169 9.87 4.85 -6.47
CA ASP A 169 8.80 5.16 -5.54
C ASP A 169 8.05 3.91 -5.07
N TYR A 170 8.18 2.80 -5.80
CA TYR A 170 7.52 1.52 -5.52
C TYR A 170 8.50 0.33 -5.41
N ASN A 171 9.81 0.55 -5.56
CA ASN A 171 10.87 -0.45 -5.39
C ASN A 171 10.73 -1.67 -6.32
N PHE A 172 10.18 -1.44 -7.50
CA PHE A 172 10.23 -2.40 -8.59
C PHE A 172 11.65 -2.63 -9.08
N VAL A 173 11.89 -3.81 -9.65
CA VAL A 173 13.15 -4.11 -10.32
C VAL A 173 12.83 -4.63 -11.70
N PHE A 174 13.00 -3.81 -12.74
CA PHE A 174 12.79 -4.26 -14.10
C PHE A 174 14.04 -4.97 -14.63
N GLU A 175 13.84 -6.14 -15.24
CA GLU A 175 14.92 -6.89 -15.86
C GLU A 175 15.54 -6.08 -17.02
N PRO A 176 16.88 -6.09 -17.18
CA PRO A 176 17.53 -5.44 -18.30
C PRO A 176 16.98 -5.96 -19.64
N GLY A 177 16.40 -5.06 -20.44
CA GLY A 177 15.82 -5.40 -21.73
C GLY A 177 14.36 -5.83 -21.69
N PHE A 178 13.70 -5.81 -20.52
CA PHE A 178 12.26 -5.91 -20.43
C PHE A 178 11.61 -4.79 -21.25
N LYS A 179 10.74 -5.17 -22.19
CA LYS A 179 10.00 -4.26 -23.07
C LYS A 179 8.55 -4.71 -23.12
N PRO A 180 7.65 -4.12 -22.31
CA PRO A 180 6.23 -4.44 -22.38
C PRO A 180 5.70 -3.94 -23.72
N HIS A 181 4.90 -4.78 -24.39
CA HIS A 181 4.21 -4.39 -25.61
C HIS A 181 2.82 -3.85 -25.27
N THR A 182 2.16 -4.43 -24.28
CA THR A 182 0.83 -4.07 -23.84
C THR A 182 0.80 -3.55 -22.41
N VAL A 183 -0.29 -2.86 -22.06
CA VAL A 183 -0.60 -2.51 -20.66
C VAL A 183 -0.63 -3.78 -19.79
N GLY A 184 -1.18 -4.87 -20.30
CA GLY A 184 -1.24 -6.17 -19.63
C GLY A 184 0.15 -6.74 -19.34
N ASP A 185 1.09 -6.66 -20.28
CA ASP A 185 2.46 -7.14 -20.05
C ASP A 185 3.12 -6.42 -18.88
N LEU A 186 2.93 -5.10 -18.80
CA LEU A 186 3.47 -4.29 -17.71
C LEU A 186 2.80 -4.63 -16.37
N ILE A 187 1.48 -4.76 -16.36
CA ILE A 187 0.71 -5.11 -15.16
C ILE A 187 1.13 -6.50 -14.66
N SER A 188 1.11 -7.52 -15.53
CA SER A 188 1.47 -8.88 -15.15
C SER A 188 2.92 -8.99 -14.69
N TYR A 189 3.86 -8.31 -15.36
CA TYR A 189 5.26 -8.30 -14.92
C TYR A 189 5.42 -7.72 -13.53
N VAL A 190 4.70 -6.63 -13.25
CA VAL A 190 4.67 -6.01 -11.93
C VAL A 190 4.03 -6.97 -10.91
N GLU A 191 2.86 -7.55 -11.20
CA GLU A 191 2.16 -8.51 -10.32
C GLU A 191 3.01 -9.74 -9.96
N ASP A 192 3.77 -10.28 -10.93
CA ASP A 192 4.63 -11.45 -10.75
C ASP A 192 5.77 -11.21 -9.75
N GLN A 193 6.18 -9.96 -9.50
CA GLN A 193 7.21 -9.65 -8.49
C GLN A 193 6.73 -9.80 -7.04
N PHE A 194 5.44 -10.11 -6.83
CA PHE A 194 4.84 -10.30 -5.50
C PHE A 194 4.36 -11.72 -5.25
N ALA A 195 4.53 -12.63 -6.22
CA ALA A 195 4.28 -14.05 -6.08
C ALA A 195 5.48 -14.78 -5.44
#